data_AF-A0A0F7KEM7-F1
#
_entry.id   AF-A0A0F7KEM7-F1
#
_cell.length_a   1.000
_cell.length_b   1.000
_cell.length_c   1.000
_cell.angle_alpha   90.00
_cell.angle_beta   90.00
_cell.angle_gamma   90.00
#
_symmetry.space_group_name_H-M   'P 1'
#
loop_
_entity.id
_entity.type
_entity.pdbx_description
1 polymer ?
#
loop_
_entity_poly.entity_id
_entity_poly.type
_entity_poly.pdbx_seq_one_letter_code
_entity_poly.pdbx_strand_id
1 'polypeptide(L)'
;MNVASKSLLFSIFFFVLVGCTTATTYPSPDPADKPVSEQDKLDQYDTLDELMLYYGQLQKKNAAQLVAEYNSTKKHFNRKNSDAKSRLKYVLLISLPKTSFTNIQAALDLLNNWPQDITMSTNVANFRKLLISLLREQQIARTDAKNFSQKLKASDEQIQALEEHIQTLQNRIDAIKNMEKHPIRRITP
;
A
#
# COMPACT_ATOMS: atom_id res chain seq x y z
N MET A 1 3.93 -37.68 -30.47
CA MET A 1 4.88 -37.45 -31.58
C MET A 1 4.53 -36.15 -32.28
N ASN A 2 5.51 -35.24 -32.38
CA ASN A 2 5.70 -34.05 -33.25
C ASN A 2 4.51 -33.07 -33.45
N VAL A 3 4.52 -31.82 -32.99
CA VAL A 3 5.40 -30.66 -33.32
C VAL A 3 5.57 -30.42 -34.83
N ALA A 4 4.96 -29.34 -35.34
CA ALA A 4 5.58 -28.28 -36.16
C ALA A 4 4.63 -27.71 -37.23
N SER A 5 4.51 -26.37 -37.27
CA SER A 5 4.59 -25.52 -38.49
C SER A 5 4.12 -24.11 -38.11
N LYS A 6 5.01 -23.17 -37.74
CA LYS A 6 5.65 -22.13 -38.60
C LYS A 6 4.62 -21.25 -39.34
N SER A 7 4.47 -19.96 -38.99
CA SER A 7 5.38 -18.80 -39.14
C SER A 7 5.07 -18.00 -40.42
N LEU A 8 5.16 -16.67 -40.29
CA LEU A 8 5.24 -15.63 -41.33
C LEU A 8 3.94 -15.19 -42.02
N LEU A 9 3.44 -14.02 -41.61
CA LEU A 9 3.05 -12.96 -42.54
C LEU A 9 3.51 -11.61 -41.97
N PHE A 10 4.61 -11.13 -42.54
CA PHE A 10 5.17 -9.79 -42.37
C PHE A 10 4.66 -8.93 -43.54
N SER A 11 4.57 -7.61 -43.31
CA SER A 11 4.59 -6.56 -44.36
C SER A 11 3.23 -6.36 -45.08
N ILE A 12 2.71 -5.16 -45.41
CA ILE A 12 3.26 -3.83 -45.79
C ILE A 12 2.10 -2.81 -45.67
N PHE A 13 2.33 -1.59 -45.15
CA PHE A 13 2.02 -0.33 -45.87
C PHE A 13 2.59 0.90 -45.15
N PHE A 14 3.69 1.41 -45.73
CA PHE A 14 4.19 2.78 -45.58
C PHE A 14 3.51 3.66 -46.65
N PHE A 15 3.40 4.98 -46.41
CA PHE A 15 3.04 6.13 -47.29
C PHE A 15 1.97 7.00 -46.58
N VAL A 16 2.04 8.34 -46.40
CA VAL A 16 2.82 9.45 -47.00
C VAL A 16 2.83 10.63 -46.00
N LEU A 17 3.88 11.48 -46.04
CA LEU A 17 3.94 12.83 -45.48
C LEU A 17 2.89 13.77 -46.12
N VAL A 18 2.16 14.55 -45.33
CA VAL A 18 1.76 15.92 -45.74
C VAL A 18 1.81 16.83 -44.50
N GLY A 19 2.62 17.87 -44.60
CA GLY A 19 2.73 18.91 -43.58
C GLY A 19 1.54 19.86 -43.59
N CYS A 20 1.28 20.44 -42.43
CA CYS A 20 0.62 21.74 -42.32
C CYS A 20 1.58 22.68 -41.61
N THR A 21 2.27 23.49 -42.41
CA THR A 21 2.85 24.76 -41.97
C THR A 21 1.72 25.77 -41.84
N THR A 22 1.38 26.16 -40.62
CA THR A 22 0.81 27.47 -40.35
C THR A 22 1.57 28.06 -39.18
N ALA A 23 2.58 28.86 -39.53
CA ALA A 23 3.20 29.80 -38.62
C ALA A 23 2.13 30.86 -38.27
N THR A 24 1.59 30.77 -37.06
CA THR A 24 0.85 31.88 -36.47
C THR A 24 1.82 32.77 -35.72
N THR A 25 2.03 33.95 -36.28
CA THR A 25 2.64 35.13 -35.67
C THR A 25 2.02 35.37 -34.28
N TYR A 26 2.83 35.27 -33.23
CA TYR A 26 2.49 35.77 -31.91
C TYR A 26 2.71 37.28 -31.85
N PRO A 27 1.74 38.08 -31.38
CA PRO A 27 2.02 39.44 -30.92
C PRO A 27 2.71 39.35 -29.55
N SER A 28 3.82 40.07 -29.40
CA SER A 28 4.55 40.24 -28.15
C SER A 28 3.68 40.92 -27.09
N PRO A 29 3.69 40.43 -25.83
CA PRO A 29 3.54 41.28 -24.65
C PRO A 29 4.90 41.47 -23.96
N ASP A 30 5.06 42.65 -23.35
CA ASP A 30 6.23 43.18 -22.63
C ASP A 30 6.86 42.26 -21.55
N PRO A 31 8.10 42.55 -21.10
CA PRO A 31 8.94 41.64 -20.34
C PRO A 31 8.76 41.81 -18.83
N ALA A 32 8.22 40.80 -18.13
CA ALA A 32 8.37 40.70 -16.69
C ALA A 32 8.21 39.30 -16.08
N ASP A 33 8.22 38.22 -16.87
CA ASP A 33 8.24 36.87 -16.31
C ASP A 33 9.54 36.18 -16.69
N LYS A 34 10.34 35.86 -15.66
CA LYS A 34 11.53 35.00 -15.82
C LYS A 34 11.07 33.72 -16.52
N PRO A 35 11.61 33.34 -17.68
CA PRO A 35 11.28 32.06 -18.28
C PRO A 35 11.82 30.97 -17.35
N VAL A 36 10.90 30.25 -16.69
CA VAL A 36 11.20 28.94 -16.12
C VAL A 36 11.75 28.11 -17.28
N SER A 37 13.05 27.82 -17.24
CA SER A 37 13.74 27.10 -18.31
C SER A 37 12.99 25.82 -18.66
N GLU A 38 12.78 25.55 -19.95
CA GLU A 38 12.15 24.31 -20.42
C GLU A 38 12.90 23.05 -19.93
N GLN A 39 14.19 23.19 -19.60
CA GLN A 39 15.02 22.17 -18.95
C GLN A 39 14.46 21.72 -17.59
N ASP A 40 13.96 22.66 -16.78
CA ASP A 40 13.40 22.39 -15.45
C ASP A 40 12.05 21.64 -15.54
N LYS A 41 11.32 21.82 -16.65
CA LYS A 41 10.10 21.05 -16.95
C LYS A 41 10.42 19.62 -17.40
N LEU A 42 11.50 19.40 -18.14
CA LEU A 42 11.88 18.08 -18.65
C LEU A 42 12.41 17.16 -17.53
N ASP A 43 13.28 17.68 -16.66
CA ASP A 43 13.80 16.96 -15.49
C ASP A 43 12.69 16.69 -14.43
N GLN A 44 11.63 17.50 -14.44
CA GLN A 44 10.47 17.39 -13.57
C GLN A 44 9.53 16.22 -13.92
N TYR A 45 9.38 15.87 -15.20
CA TYR A 45 8.64 14.66 -15.61
C TYR A 45 9.45 13.39 -15.29
N ASP A 46 10.77 13.44 -15.47
CA ASP A 46 11.67 12.31 -15.24
C ASP A 46 11.60 11.79 -13.79
N THR A 47 11.54 12.68 -12.80
CA THR A 47 11.52 12.27 -11.38
C THR A 47 10.25 11.51 -10.97
N LEU A 48 9.07 11.94 -11.44
CA LEU A 48 7.81 11.25 -11.12
C LEU A 48 7.66 9.96 -11.92
N ASP A 49 8.02 9.98 -13.20
CA ASP A 49 7.98 8.80 -14.05
C ASP A 49 8.90 7.71 -13.52
N GLU A 50 10.10 8.07 -13.07
CA GLU A 50 11.00 7.11 -12.43
C GLU A 50 10.44 6.57 -11.11
N LEU A 51 9.76 7.39 -10.29
CA LEU A 51 9.09 6.93 -9.08
C LEU A 51 7.99 5.91 -9.38
N MET A 52 7.20 6.16 -10.42
CA MET A 52 6.13 5.26 -10.86
C MET A 52 6.70 3.96 -11.44
N LEU A 53 7.76 4.04 -12.25
CA LEU A 53 8.49 2.87 -12.75
C LEU A 53 9.10 2.07 -11.60
N TYR A 54 9.72 2.75 -10.63
CA TYR A 54 10.27 2.13 -9.44
C TYR A 54 9.19 1.40 -8.63
N TYR A 55 8.04 2.02 -8.39
CA TYR A 55 6.92 1.35 -7.74
C TYR A 55 6.45 0.11 -8.52
N GLY A 56 6.34 0.21 -9.84
CA GLY A 56 6.02 -0.93 -10.71
C GLY A 56 7.05 -2.07 -10.62
N GLN A 57 8.32 -1.77 -10.40
CA GLN A 57 9.37 -2.77 -10.17
C GLN A 57 9.24 -3.42 -8.79
N LEU A 58 8.90 -2.65 -7.75
CA LEU A 58 8.69 -3.20 -6.40
C LEU A 58 7.61 -4.29 -6.39
N GLN A 59 6.53 -4.10 -7.15
CA GLN A 59 5.45 -5.09 -7.25
C GLN A 59 5.89 -6.43 -7.87
N LYS A 60 6.98 -6.44 -8.64
CA LYS A 60 7.51 -7.64 -9.32
C LYS A 60 8.57 -8.36 -8.50
N LYS A 61 9.07 -7.74 -7.41
CA LYS A 61 10.13 -8.30 -6.57
C LYS A 61 9.56 -9.32 -5.60
N ASN A 62 10.34 -10.36 -5.31
CA ASN A 62 10.05 -11.29 -4.23
C ASN A 62 10.49 -10.73 -2.86
N ALA A 63 10.15 -11.42 -1.77
CA ALA A 63 10.43 -10.96 -0.42
C ALA A 63 11.93 -10.69 -0.15
N ALA A 64 12.83 -11.56 -0.60
CA ALA A 64 14.27 -11.38 -0.40
C ALA A 64 14.80 -10.16 -1.17
N GLN A 65 14.34 -9.97 -2.41
CA GLN A 65 14.68 -8.81 -3.23
C GLN A 65 14.15 -7.51 -2.63
N LEU A 66 12.95 -7.54 -2.04
CA LEU A 66 12.37 -6.38 -1.35
C LEU A 66 13.16 -6.00 -0.09
N VAL A 67 13.63 -6.97 0.69
CA VAL A 67 14.49 -6.71 1.85
C VAL A 67 15.84 -6.13 1.43
N ALA A 68 16.45 -6.65 0.37
CA ALA A 68 17.69 -6.12 -0.18
C ALA A 68 17.52 -4.67 -0.66
N GLU A 69 16.44 -4.38 -1.40
CA GLU A 69 16.08 -3.03 -1.83
C GLU A 69 15.88 -2.11 -0.63
N TYR A 70 15.09 -2.53 0.37
CA TYR A 70 14.87 -1.77 1.60
C TYR A 70 16.17 -1.37 2.29
N ASN A 71 17.09 -2.32 2.50
CA ASN A 71 18.36 -2.06 3.15
C ASN A 71 19.24 -1.10 2.34
N SER A 72 19.26 -1.26 1.02
CA SER A 72 19.96 -0.34 0.11
C SER A 72 19.38 1.07 0.18
N THR A 73 18.08 1.23 -0.05
CA THR A 73 17.42 2.54 -0.06
C THR A 73 17.50 3.23 1.31
N LYS A 74 17.39 2.49 2.41
CA LYS A 74 17.59 3.03 3.77
C LYS A 74 18.98 3.62 3.96
N LYS A 75 20.03 2.92 3.47
CA LYS A 75 21.40 3.43 3.50
C LYS A 75 21.56 4.71 2.67
N HIS A 76 20.89 4.80 1.53
CA HIS A 76 20.89 6.00 0.69
C HIS A 76 20.15 7.18 1.34
N PHE A 77 18.98 6.92 1.93
CA PHE A 77 18.18 7.91 2.66
C PHE A 77 18.92 8.48 3.88
N ASN A 78 19.68 7.66 4.61
CA ASN A 78 20.41 8.10 5.80
C ASN A 78 21.67 8.93 5.50
N ARG A 79 22.00 9.19 4.23
CA ARG A 79 23.13 10.06 3.87
C ARG A 79 22.77 11.52 4.16
N LYS A 80 23.76 12.31 4.56
CA LYS A 80 23.60 13.72 4.96
C LYS A 80 22.92 14.60 3.88
N ASN A 81 23.04 14.23 2.61
CA ASN A 81 22.48 14.96 1.47
C ASN A 81 21.46 14.10 0.70
N SER A 82 20.53 13.42 1.40
CA SER A 82 19.48 12.66 0.72
C SER A 82 18.57 13.59 -0.08
N ASP A 83 18.45 13.32 -1.38
CA ASP A 83 17.57 14.05 -2.29
C ASP A 83 16.09 13.65 -2.12
N ALA A 84 15.20 14.40 -2.78
CA ALA A 84 13.76 14.15 -2.78
C ALA A 84 13.43 12.72 -3.24
N LYS A 85 14.14 12.26 -4.28
CA LYS A 85 13.95 10.97 -4.91
C LYS A 85 14.30 9.82 -3.96
N SER A 86 15.45 9.86 -3.30
CA SER A 86 15.84 8.83 -2.32
C SER A 86 14.86 8.77 -1.15
N ARG A 87 14.38 9.93 -0.69
CA ARG A 87 13.37 10.04 0.37
C ARG A 87 12.04 9.44 -0.05
N LEU A 88 11.55 9.73 -1.26
CA LEU A 88 10.31 9.16 -1.79
C LEU A 88 10.41 7.66 -2.08
N LYS A 89 11.53 7.17 -2.64
CA LYS A 89 11.77 5.73 -2.82
C LYS A 89 11.74 5.00 -1.48
N TYR A 90 12.34 5.59 -0.44
CA TYR A 90 12.30 5.02 0.91
C TYR A 90 10.88 4.98 1.46
N VAL A 91 10.13 6.09 1.35
CA VAL A 91 8.72 6.17 1.75
C VAL A 91 7.90 5.09 1.04
N LEU A 92 8.01 4.95 -0.27
CA LEU A 92 7.26 3.94 -1.04
C LEU A 92 7.52 2.51 -0.52
N LEU A 93 8.77 2.18 -0.19
CA LEU A 93 9.13 0.89 0.40
C LEU A 93 8.46 0.65 1.75
N ILE A 94 8.60 1.59 2.69
CA ILE A 94 8.01 1.42 4.03
C ILE A 94 6.47 1.53 4.02
N SER A 95 5.89 2.01 2.93
CA SER A 95 4.44 1.99 2.68
C SER A 95 3.92 0.68 2.10
N LEU A 96 4.79 -0.22 1.59
CA LEU A 96 4.35 -1.48 0.98
C LEU A 96 3.60 -2.35 2.00
N PRO A 97 2.48 -2.99 1.61
CA PRO A 97 1.77 -3.92 2.49
C PRO A 97 2.51 -5.27 2.58
N LYS A 98 2.25 -6.01 3.66
CA LYS A 98 2.73 -7.39 3.86
C LYS A 98 4.26 -7.56 3.86
N THR A 99 5.01 -6.53 4.22
CA THR A 99 6.47 -6.63 4.42
C THR A 99 6.81 -6.45 5.90
N SER A 100 7.93 -7.01 6.35
CA SER A 100 8.39 -6.87 7.75
C SER A 100 8.83 -5.44 8.08
N PHE A 101 9.15 -4.64 7.07
CA PHE A 101 9.58 -3.25 7.19
C PHE A 101 8.47 -2.24 6.93
N THR A 102 7.22 -2.68 6.75
CA THR A 102 6.09 -1.77 6.60
C THR A 102 5.95 -0.88 7.84
N ASN A 103 6.00 0.43 7.66
CA ASN A 103 5.74 1.42 8.72
C ASN A 103 5.03 2.64 8.13
N ILE A 104 3.69 2.59 8.14
CA ILE A 104 2.85 3.67 7.59
C ILE A 104 3.02 4.97 8.39
N GLN A 105 3.18 4.89 9.72
CA GLN A 105 3.34 6.08 10.55
C GLN A 105 4.63 6.81 10.18
N ALA A 106 5.75 6.10 10.10
CA ALA A 106 7.02 6.70 9.68
C ALA A 106 6.95 7.25 8.24
N ALA A 107 6.22 6.59 7.33
CA ALA A 107 5.99 7.08 5.99
C ALA A 107 5.23 8.43 6.00
N LEU A 108 4.15 8.51 6.77
CA LEU A 108 3.37 9.74 6.96
C LEU A 108 4.20 10.84 7.62
N ASP A 109 5.02 10.53 8.62
CA ASP A 109 5.86 11.51 9.28
C ASP A 109 6.90 12.10 8.33
N LEU A 110 7.53 11.26 7.49
CA LEU A 110 8.48 11.70 6.46
C LEU A 110 7.83 12.55 5.37
N LEU A 111 6.58 12.21 5.01
CA LEU A 111 5.81 12.95 4.03
C LEU A 111 5.23 14.24 4.61
N ASN A 112 4.84 14.32 5.88
CA ASN A 112 4.32 15.56 6.46
C ASN A 112 5.46 16.53 6.79
N ASN A 113 6.54 16.01 7.40
CA ASN A 113 7.72 16.78 7.80
C ASN A 113 8.77 16.77 6.69
N TRP A 114 8.41 17.38 5.56
CA TRP A 114 9.31 17.48 4.43
C TRP A 114 10.35 18.60 4.62
N PRO A 115 11.65 18.33 4.37
CA PRO A 115 12.71 19.33 4.55
C PRO A 115 12.54 20.52 3.59
N GLN A 116 12.69 21.74 4.10
CA GLN A 116 12.52 22.98 3.31
C GLN A 116 13.66 23.21 2.32
N ASP A 117 14.83 22.63 2.57
CA ASP A 117 16.03 22.67 1.74
C ASP A 117 15.94 21.77 0.50
N ILE A 118 14.96 20.86 0.46
CA ILE A 118 14.74 19.96 -0.67
C ILE A 118 13.60 20.49 -1.54
N THR A 119 13.96 21.03 -2.70
CA THR A 119 12.99 21.46 -3.71
C THR A 119 12.24 20.26 -4.29
N MET A 120 10.95 20.45 -4.55
CA MET A 120 10.14 19.46 -5.25
C MET A 120 9.36 20.13 -6.35
N SER A 121 9.29 19.42 -7.48
CA SER A 121 8.48 19.79 -8.60
C SER A 121 6.98 19.75 -8.23
N THR A 122 6.14 20.56 -8.89
CA THR A 122 4.69 20.61 -8.64
C THR A 122 4.02 19.24 -8.72
N ASN A 123 4.37 18.43 -9.73
CA ASN A 123 3.82 17.08 -9.90
C ASN A 123 4.20 16.16 -8.74
N VAL A 124 5.46 16.20 -8.29
CA VAL A 124 5.93 15.42 -7.15
C VAL A 124 5.27 15.89 -5.84
N ALA A 125 5.08 17.21 -5.68
CA ALA A 125 4.37 17.77 -4.53
C ALA A 125 2.89 17.33 -4.48
N ASN A 126 2.21 17.29 -5.63
CA ASN A 126 0.85 16.79 -5.73
C ASN A 126 0.78 15.28 -5.46
N PHE A 127 1.72 14.50 -6.02
CA PHE A 127 1.85 13.07 -5.74
C PHE A 127 2.06 12.81 -4.24
N ARG A 128 2.91 13.59 -3.56
CA ARG A 128 3.10 13.54 -2.11
C ARG A 128 1.77 13.74 -1.36
N LYS A 129 0.97 14.75 -1.73
CA LYS A 129 -0.34 14.99 -1.10
C LYS A 129 -1.29 13.81 -1.29
N LEU A 130 -1.35 13.25 -2.50
CA LEU A 130 -2.14 12.06 -2.80
C LEU A 130 -1.68 10.87 -1.94
N LEU A 131 -0.38 10.63 -1.87
CA LEU A 131 0.21 9.55 -1.09
C LEU A 131 -0.09 9.71 0.41
N ILE A 132 -0.06 10.93 0.96
CA ILE A 132 -0.47 11.20 2.34
C ILE A 132 -1.94 10.81 2.56
N SER A 133 -2.84 11.16 1.64
CA SER A 133 -4.27 10.80 1.76
C SER A 133 -4.46 9.28 1.77
N LEU A 134 -3.84 8.58 0.80
CA LEU A 134 -3.92 7.13 0.68
C LEU A 134 -3.36 6.41 1.92
N LEU A 135 -2.23 6.87 2.45
CA LEU A 135 -1.62 6.27 3.63
C LEU A 135 -2.45 6.50 4.90
N ARG A 136 -3.11 7.65 5.03
CA ARG A 136 -4.02 7.92 6.14
C ARG A 136 -5.23 6.99 6.09
N GLU A 137 -5.85 6.84 4.92
CA GLU A 137 -6.95 5.89 4.72
C GLU A 137 -6.53 4.45 5.03
N GLN A 138 -5.34 4.05 4.56
CA GLN A 138 -4.80 2.73 4.86
C GLN A 138 -4.57 2.53 6.37
N GLN A 139 -4.11 3.54 7.09
CA GLN A 139 -3.92 3.48 8.54
C GLN A 139 -5.25 3.33 9.29
N ILE A 140 -6.27 4.08 8.90
CA ILE A 140 -7.62 3.98 9.44
C ILE A 140 -8.17 2.56 9.18
N ALA A 141 -8.13 2.10 7.94
CA ALA A 141 -8.63 0.77 7.56
C ALA A 141 -7.93 -0.37 8.34
N ARG A 142 -6.62 -0.26 8.58
CA ARG A 142 -5.88 -1.24 9.41
C ARG A 142 -6.30 -1.22 10.88
N THR A 143 -6.56 -0.03 11.41
CA THR A 143 -7.02 0.14 12.79
C THR A 143 -8.40 -0.47 12.95
N ASP A 144 -9.30 -0.21 12.02
CA ASP A 144 -10.65 -0.78 12.00
C ASP A 144 -10.61 -2.29 11.86
N ALA A 145 -9.80 -2.83 10.95
CA ALA A 145 -9.62 -4.27 10.79
C ALA A 145 -9.12 -4.94 12.09
N LYS A 146 -8.19 -4.29 12.81
CA LYS A 146 -7.71 -4.78 14.11
C LYS A 146 -8.83 -4.75 15.16
N ASN A 147 -9.58 -3.66 15.23
CA ASN A 147 -10.71 -3.53 16.16
C ASN A 147 -11.79 -4.58 15.89
N PHE A 148 -12.14 -4.83 14.62
CA PHE A 148 -13.08 -5.89 14.25
C PHE A 148 -12.55 -7.28 14.60
N SER A 149 -11.28 -7.57 14.33
CA SER A 149 -10.67 -8.84 14.72
C SER A 149 -10.70 -9.07 16.24
N GLN A 150 -10.47 -8.02 17.03
CA GLN A 150 -10.57 -8.10 18.50
C GLN A 150 -12.02 -8.33 18.96
N LYS A 151 -12.99 -7.64 18.35
CA LYS A 151 -14.42 -7.86 18.66
C LYS A 151 -14.87 -9.28 18.34
N LEU A 152 -14.45 -9.83 17.21
CA LEU A 152 -14.73 -11.22 16.83
C LEU A 152 -14.14 -12.19 17.85
N LYS A 153 -12.87 -12.02 18.20
CA LYS A 153 -12.23 -12.87 19.21
C LYS A 153 -12.95 -12.82 20.57
N ALA A 154 -13.33 -11.62 21.02
CA ALA A 154 -14.08 -11.47 22.26
C ALA A 154 -15.49 -12.11 22.20
N SER A 155 -16.13 -12.08 21.02
CA SER A 155 -17.40 -12.78 20.78
C SER A 155 -17.23 -14.30 20.82
N ASP A 156 -16.17 -14.82 20.21
CA ASP A 156 -15.87 -16.26 20.23
C ASP A 156 -15.62 -16.75 21.66
N GLU A 157 -14.87 -15.98 22.46
CA GLU A 157 -14.65 -16.28 23.88
C GLU A 157 -15.97 -16.29 24.70
N GLN A 158 -16.91 -15.39 24.38
CA GLN A 158 -18.24 -15.37 25.01
C GLN A 158 -19.09 -16.59 24.63
N ILE A 159 -19.04 -17.01 23.36
CA ILE A 159 -19.77 -18.19 22.88
C ILE A 159 -19.25 -19.44 23.61
N GLN A 160 -17.93 -19.60 23.72
CA GLN A 160 -17.33 -20.73 24.43
C GLN A 160 -17.75 -20.77 25.92
N ALA A 161 -17.72 -19.62 26.60
CA ALA A 161 -18.18 -19.55 27.99
C ALA A 161 -19.67 -19.91 28.15
N LEU A 162 -20.51 -19.52 27.19
CA LEU A 162 -21.92 -19.88 27.17
C LEU A 162 -22.12 -21.38 26.94
N GLU A 163 -21.36 -21.99 26.03
CA GLU A 163 -21.39 -23.43 25.78
C GLU A 163 -20.99 -24.24 27.03
N GLU A 164 -19.93 -23.83 27.73
CA GLU A 164 -19.52 -24.45 29.00
C GLU A 164 -20.60 -24.34 30.08
N HIS A 165 -21.26 -23.19 30.16
CA HIS A 165 -22.36 -22.98 31.09
C HIS A 165 -23.57 -23.86 30.74
N ILE A 166 -23.92 -23.98 29.46
CA ILE A 166 -24.98 -24.88 28.99
C ILE A 166 -24.64 -26.33 29.33
N GLN A 167 -23.41 -26.78 29.07
CA GLN A 167 -22.96 -28.12 29.42
C GLN A 167 -23.06 -28.38 30.93
N THR A 168 -22.66 -27.40 31.74
CA THR A 168 -22.79 -27.47 33.20
C THR A 168 -24.24 -27.61 33.63
N LEU A 169 -25.15 -26.84 33.04
CA LEU A 169 -26.58 -26.93 33.32
C LEU A 169 -27.16 -28.29 32.89
N GLN A 170 -26.78 -28.80 31.71
CA GLN A 170 -27.20 -30.12 31.24
C GLN A 170 -26.75 -31.22 32.21
N ASN A 171 -25.49 -31.19 32.64
CA ASN A 171 -24.97 -32.14 33.63
C ASN A 171 -25.77 -32.11 34.95
N ARG A 172 -26.18 -30.92 35.40
CA ARG A 172 -27.03 -30.78 36.60
C ARG A 172 -28.44 -31.33 36.39
N ILE A 173 -29.05 -31.06 35.23
CA ILE A 173 -30.38 -31.60 34.88
C ILE A 173 -30.35 -33.12 34.84
N ASP A 174 -29.32 -33.72 34.23
CA ASP A 174 -29.17 -35.18 34.15
C ASP A 174 -28.96 -35.81 35.53
N ALA A 175 -28.21 -35.15 36.41
CA ALA A 175 -28.06 -35.59 37.79
C ALA A 175 -29.40 -35.62 38.54
N ILE A 176 -30.21 -34.55 38.42
CA ILE A 176 -31.55 -34.49 39.02
C ILE A 176 -32.45 -35.59 38.45
N LYS A 177 -32.47 -35.75 37.12
CA LYS A 177 -33.26 -36.78 36.44
C LYS A 177 -32.88 -38.20 36.89
N ASN A 178 -31.60 -38.44 37.14
CA ASN A 178 -31.13 -39.73 37.66
C ASN A 178 -31.55 -39.95 39.12
N MET A 179 -31.58 -38.90 39.95
CA MET A 179 -32.11 -38.96 41.31
C MET A 179 -33.62 -39.22 41.32
N GLU A 180 -34.39 -38.63 40.40
CA GLU A 180 -35.83 -38.88 40.25
C GLU A 180 -36.13 -40.33 39.83
N LYS A 181 -35.29 -40.92 38.97
CA LYS A 181 -35.42 -42.33 38.55
C LYS A 181 -35.06 -43.32 39.66
N HIS A 182 -34.20 -42.93 40.59
CA HIS A 182 -33.77 -43.76 41.72
C HIS A 182 -34.13 -43.07 43.04
N PRO A 183 -35.43 -42.88 43.32
CA PRO A 183 -35.84 -42.25 44.56
C PRO A 183 -35.31 -43.09 45.72
N ILE A 184 -34.61 -42.44 46.65
CA ILE A 184 -34.12 -43.09 47.87
C ILE A 184 -35.32 -43.78 48.53
N ARG A 185 -35.32 -45.11 48.58
CA ARG A 185 -36.31 -45.88 49.35
C ARG A 185 -36.23 -45.34 50.78
N ARG A 186 -37.27 -44.63 51.22
CA ARG A 186 -37.42 -44.25 52.62
C ARG A 186 -37.39 -45.55 53.43
N ILE A 187 -36.32 -45.72 54.20
CA ILE A 187 -36.26 -46.71 55.27
C ILE A 187 -37.13 -46.10 56.37
N THR A 188 -38.41 -46.47 56.40
CA THR A 188 -39.27 -46.22 57.56
C THR A 188 -38.90 -47.22 58.66
N PRO A 189 -38.71 -46.77 59.92
CA PRO A 189 -38.43 -47.65 61.07
C PRO A 189 -39.61 -48.56 61.43
#